data_AF-A0A662YFV7-F1
#
_entry.id   AF-A0A662YFV7-F1
#
_cell.length_a   1.000
_cell.length_b   1.000
_cell.length_c   1.000
_cell.angle_alpha   90.00
_cell.angle_beta   90.00
_cell.angle_gamma   90.00
#
_symmetry.space_group_name_H-M   'P 1'
#
loop_
_entity.id
_entity.type
_entity.pdbx_description
1 polymer ?
#
loop_
_entity_poly.entity_id
_entity_poly.type
_entity_poly.pdbx_seq_one_letter_code
_entity_poly.pdbx_strand_id
1 'polypeptide(L)'
;MKDAKMLLLMQNEIGQIVGRRLTRSENHEETQSLLTDVNHSLLSDANNPVYIVSDNAQAIRNLVDSVLGGSVSVKQDPFHVMQRIAEKIKTSAHRKTIYKKLKAAMYVVTGELRNPKDMAAYLRAAVSAVKPTDVSCSHAEWNGCVESNLKQIERGGLFAEQNSYEEAGEKVSVVSTSQLEGFHSALKRLVSRSVAADVGLRILDVFILDHNLRVGARYGRNPAFHHADFVTIARSALVCRGILAESP
;
A
#
# COMPACT_ATOMS: atom_id res chain seq x y z
N MET A 1 -0.06 21.08 -13.05
CA MET A 1 1.00 20.26 -12.45
C MET A 1 1.96 21.00 -11.52
N LYS A 2 2.11 22.33 -11.57
CA LYS A 2 3.08 23.07 -10.73
C LYS A 2 2.90 22.90 -9.21
N ASP A 3 1.76 22.38 -8.75
CA ASP A 3 1.42 22.26 -7.32
C ASP A 3 1.22 20.81 -6.83
N ALA A 4 1.49 19.79 -7.65
CA ALA A 4 1.38 18.40 -7.21
C ALA A 4 2.55 18.05 -6.28
N LYS A 5 2.25 17.58 -5.07
CA LYS A 5 3.24 17.26 -4.03
C LYS A 5 3.40 15.77 -3.80
N MET A 6 2.35 14.99 -4.07
CA MET A 6 2.32 13.56 -3.78
C MET A 6 1.63 12.78 -4.89
N LEU A 7 1.97 11.49 -5.00
CA LEU A 7 1.32 10.51 -5.86
C LEU A 7 0.61 9.51 -4.98
N LEU A 8 -0.71 9.40 -5.13
CA LEU A 8 -1.51 8.34 -4.54
C LEU A 8 -1.59 7.18 -5.52
N LEU A 9 -1.37 5.98 -5.01
CA LEU A 9 -1.52 4.72 -5.73
C LEU A 9 -2.47 3.82 -4.94
N MET A 10 -3.37 3.15 -5.66
CA MET A 10 -4.19 2.09 -5.10
C MET A 10 -3.81 0.77 -5.75
N GLN A 11 -3.57 -0.24 -4.93
CA GLN A 11 -3.13 -1.55 -5.34
C GLN A 11 -4.13 -2.62 -4.89
N ASN A 12 -4.41 -3.60 -5.75
CA ASN A 12 -5.24 -4.75 -5.39
C ASN A 12 -4.43 -5.88 -4.73
N GLU A 13 -5.10 -6.95 -4.32
CA GLU A 13 -4.57 -8.07 -3.54
C GLU A 13 -3.43 -8.86 -4.23
N ILE A 14 -3.41 -8.90 -5.57
CA ILE A 14 -2.32 -9.55 -6.34
C ILE A 14 -1.18 -8.58 -6.69
N GLY A 15 -1.35 -7.31 -6.38
CA GLY A 15 -0.34 -6.28 -6.56
C GLY A 15 -0.45 -5.47 -7.85
N GLN A 16 -1.58 -5.47 -8.55
CA GLN A 16 -1.81 -4.55 -9.68
C GLN A 16 -2.19 -3.17 -9.15
N ILE A 17 -1.71 -2.11 -9.81
CA ILE A 17 -2.13 -0.75 -9.56
C ILE A 17 -3.49 -0.54 -10.25
N VAL A 18 -4.54 -0.41 -9.45
CA VAL A 18 -5.94 -0.25 -9.93
C VAL A 18 -6.37 1.21 -10.03
N GLY A 19 -5.58 2.13 -9.46
CA GLY A 19 -5.81 3.55 -9.64
C GLY A 19 -4.63 4.39 -9.18
N ARG A 20 -4.54 5.62 -9.71
CA ARG A 20 -3.52 6.62 -9.33
C ARG A 20 -4.08 8.03 -9.39
N ARG A 21 -3.69 8.91 -8.46
CA ARG A 21 -3.97 10.36 -8.54
C ARG A 21 -2.80 11.19 -8.04
N LEU A 22 -2.61 12.37 -8.64
CA LEU A 22 -1.67 13.37 -8.13
C LEU A 22 -2.40 14.24 -7.12
N THR A 23 -1.80 14.48 -5.96
CA THR A 23 -2.41 15.35 -4.94
C THR A 23 -1.60 16.61 -4.72
N ARG A 24 -2.31 17.70 -4.48
CA ARG A 24 -1.71 19.01 -4.19
C ARG A 24 -1.44 19.20 -2.70
N SER A 25 -2.14 18.44 -1.86
CA SER A 25 -2.01 18.46 -0.40
C SER A 25 -2.46 17.12 0.19
N GLU A 26 -2.45 17.01 1.52
CA GLU A 26 -3.06 15.92 2.28
C GLU A 26 -4.61 16.02 2.32
N ASN A 27 -5.21 16.88 1.47
CA ASN A 27 -6.66 16.97 1.41
C ASN A 27 -7.28 15.65 0.91
N HIS A 28 -8.50 15.41 1.35
CA HIS A 28 -9.20 14.16 1.07
C HIS A 28 -9.88 14.14 -0.31
N GLU A 29 -9.91 15.24 -1.06
CA GLU A 29 -10.63 15.35 -2.35
C GLU A 29 -10.10 14.37 -3.41
N GLU A 30 -8.78 14.31 -3.58
CA GLU A 30 -8.17 13.42 -4.59
C GLU A 30 -8.24 11.96 -4.14
N THR A 31 -8.13 11.69 -2.84
CA THR A 31 -8.36 10.36 -2.26
C THR A 31 -9.81 9.92 -2.46
N GLN A 32 -10.77 10.82 -2.23
CA GLN A 32 -12.20 10.59 -2.43
C GLN A 32 -12.50 10.25 -3.88
N SER A 33 -11.96 11.04 -4.80
CA SER A 33 -12.13 10.83 -6.24
C SER A 33 -11.58 9.47 -6.65
N LEU A 34 -10.36 9.13 -6.21
CA LEU A 34 -9.76 7.82 -6.47
C LEU A 34 -10.63 6.67 -5.94
N LEU A 35 -11.13 6.76 -4.70
CA LEU A 35 -12.00 5.73 -4.11
C LEU A 35 -13.33 5.59 -4.85
N THR A 36 -13.89 6.71 -5.32
CA THR A 36 -15.13 6.72 -6.10
C THR A 36 -14.93 6.01 -7.44
N ASP A 37 -13.82 6.29 -8.13
CA ASP A 37 -13.50 5.70 -9.43
C ASP A 37 -13.35 4.17 -9.36
N VAL A 38 -12.79 3.65 -8.26
CA VAL A 38 -12.53 2.21 -8.10
C VAL A 38 -13.64 1.45 -7.39
N ASN A 39 -14.71 2.12 -6.94
CA ASN A 39 -15.76 1.54 -6.10
C ASN A 39 -16.38 0.27 -6.71
N HIS A 40 -16.70 0.31 -8.00
CA HIS A 40 -17.28 -0.83 -8.71
C HIS A 40 -16.39 -2.08 -8.72
N SER A 41 -15.06 -1.89 -8.73
CA SER A 41 -14.10 -2.99 -8.70
C SER A 41 -13.99 -3.61 -7.30
N LEU A 42 -14.18 -2.81 -6.25
CA LEU A 42 -14.04 -3.23 -4.85
C LEU A 42 -15.23 -4.02 -4.33
N LEU A 43 -16.45 -3.66 -4.76
CA LEU A 43 -17.70 -4.23 -4.24
C LEU A 43 -18.28 -5.34 -5.14
N SER A 44 -17.45 -5.96 -5.96
CA SER A 44 -17.88 -6.97 -6.94
C SER A 44 -18.29 -8.31 -6.31
N ASP A 45 -17.86 -8.59 -5.08
CA ASP A 45 -18.23 -9.79 -4.32
C ASP A 45 -18.82 -9.43 -2.96
N ALA A 46 -20.14 -9.58 -2.82
CA ALA A 46 -20.88 -9.23 -1.61
C ALA A 46 -20.61 -10.19 -0.43
N ASN A 47 -20.01 -11.35 -0.67
CA ASN A 47 -19.82 -12.38 0.36
C ASN A 47 -18.46 -12.31 1.06
N ASN A 48 -17.53 -11.51 0.54
CA ASN A 48 -16.18 -11.43 1.07
C ASN A 48 -15.91 -10.07 1.73
N PRO A 49 -15.27 -10.05 2.90
CA PRO A 49 -14.93 -8.79 3.57
C PRO A 49 -13.90 -8.03 2.74
N VAL A 50 -14.20 -6.76 2.45
CA VAL A 50 -13.29 -5.87 1.72
C VAL A 50 -12.48 -5.05 2.72
N TYR A 51 -11.16 -5.03 2.52
CA TYR A 51 -10.25 -4.26 3.36
C TYR A 51 -9.51 -3.19 2.54
N ILE A 52 -9.41 -1.98 3.10
CA ILE A 52 -8.48 -0.96 2.61
C ILE A 52 -7.35 -0.83 3.61
N VAL A 53 -6.11 -1.05 3.15
CA VAL A 53 -4.91 -0.95 3.98
C VAL A 53 -4.23 0.40 3.72
N SER A 54 -3.93 1.15 4.79
CA SER A 54 -3.25 2.44 4.70
C SER A 54 -2.24 2.64 5.84
N ASP A 55 -1.19 3.41 5.55
CA ASP A 55 -0.21 3.92 6.51
C ASP A 55 -0.82 4.81 7.60
N ASN A 56 -1.95 5.46 7.34
CA ASN A 56 -2.74 6.22 8.30
C ASN A 56 -4.23 5.86 8.24
N ALA A 57 -4.54 4.63 8.65
CA ALA A 57 -5.90 4.11 8.68
C ALA A 57 -6.89 4.95 9.50
N GLN A 58 -6.41 5.74 10.47
CA GLN A 58 -7.30 6.58 11.27
C GLN A 58 -7.73 7.84 10.49
N ALA A 59 -6.85 8.43 9.69
CA ALA A 59 -7.16 9.63 8.91
C ALA A 59 -8.18 9.36 7.80
N ILE A 60 -8.09 8.19 7.15
CA ILE A 60 -8.96 7.87 5.99
C ILE A 60 -10.25 7.14 6.37
N ARG A 61 -10.42 6.73 7.64
CA ARG A 61 -11.54 5.87 8.06
C ARG A 61 -12.91 6.45 7.73
N ASN A 62 -13.14 7.69 8.13
CA ASN A 62 -14.41 8.38 7.90
C ASN A 62 -14.62 8.66 6.41
N LEU A 63 -13.55 8.92 5.67
CA LEU A 63 -13.62 9.14 4.23
C LEU A 63 -14.05 7.85 3.53
N VAL A 64 -13.40 6.73 3.81
CA VAL A 64 -13.75 5.43 3.23
C VAL A 64 -15.19 5.06 3.54
N ASP A 65 -15.63 5.21 4.79
CA ASP A 65 -17.01 4.95 5.19
C ASP A 65 -18.01 5.83 4.43
N SER A 66 -17.69 7.12 4.22
CA SER A 66 -18.55 8.04 3.46
C SER A 66 -18.66 7.72 1.96
N VAL A 67 -17.63 7.09 1.37
CA VAL A 67 -17.55 6.85 -0.09
C VAL A 67 -18.00 5.44 -0.45
N LEU A 68 -17.58 4.44 0.32
CA LEU A 68 -17.79 3.02 0.04
C LEU A 68 -18.86 2.40 0.97
N GLY A 69 -19.34 3.14 1.97
CA GLY A 69 -20.25 2.64 2.99
C GLY A 69 -19.56 1.77 4.03
N GLY A 70 -20.33 1.34 5.04
CA GLY A 70 -19.85 0.54 6.16
C GLY A 70 -19.47 -0.92 5.83
N SER A 71 -19.52 -1.32 4.55
CA SER A 71 -19.12 -2.66 4.09
C SER A 71 -17.60 -2.82 3.97
N VAL A 72 -16.83 -1.71 3.92
CA VAL A 72 -15.37 -1.74 3.77
C VAL A 72 -14.67 -1.43 5.08
N SER A 73 -13.81 -2.35 5.52
CA SER A 73 -13.03 -2.19 6.73
C SER A 73 -11.65 -1.58 6.44
N VAL A 74 -11.34 -0.44 7.07
CA VAL A 74 -10.01 0.16 6.96
C VAL A 74 -9.05 -0.46 7.98
N LYS A 75 -7.89 -0.91 7.49
CA LYS A 75 -6.83 -1.53 8.27
C LYS A 75 -5.54 -0.72 8.17
N GLN A 76 -4.78 -0.74 9.26
CA GLN A 76 -3.46 -0.13 9.34
C GLN A 76 -2.44 -1.03 8.66
N ASP A 77 -1.56 -0.43 7.85
CA ASP A 77 -0.42 -1.13 7.27
C ASP A 77 0.58 -1.56 8.37
N PRO A 78 0.82 -2.88 8.56
CA PRO A 78 1.82 -3.39 9.49
C PRO A 78 3.24 -2.92 9.17
N PHE A 79 3.60 -2.70 7.90
CA PHE A 79 4.93 -2.19 7.54
C PHE A 79 5.21 -0.85 8.21
N HIS A 80 4.26 0.08 8.06
CA HIS A 80 4.36 1.42 8.60
C HIS A 80 4.33 1.43 10.14
N VAL A 81 3.67 0.47 10.78
CA VAL A 81 3.75 0.27 12.24
C VAL A 81 5.18 -0.14 12.63
N MET A 82 5.75 -1.15 11.97
CA MET A 82 7.10 -1.61 12.26
C MET A 82 8.16 -0.54 11.98
N GLN A 83 8.00 0.20 10.88
CA GLN A 83 8.88 1.29 10.49
C GLN A 83 8.87 2.41 11.53
N ARG A 84 7.69 2.89 11.95
CA ARG A 84 7.56 3.96 12.97
C ARG A 84 8.28 3.62 14.27
N ILE A 85 8.24 2.36 14.71
CA ILE A 85 8.96 1.91 15.91
C ILE A 85 10.47 1.81 15.63
N ALA A 86 10.85 1.21 14.51
CA ALA A 86 12.25 0.97 14.16
C ALA A 86 13.05 2.26 13.91
N GLU A 87 12.42 3.30 13.35
CA GLU A 87 13.06 4.59 13.09
C GLU A 87 13.47 5.33 14.38
N LYS A 88 12.82 5.03 15.51
CA LYS A 88 13.19 5.55 16.83
C LYS A 88 14.41 4.86 17.43
N ILE A 89 14.98 3.84 16.78
CA ILE A 89 16.21 3.16 17.20
C ILE A 89 17.42 3.86 16.59
N LYS A 90 18.40 4.24 17.44
CA LYS A 90 19.60 5.00 17.06
C LYS A 90 20.47 4.26 16.05
N THR A 91 20.89 3.04 16.37
CA THR A 91 21.90 2.32 15.58
C THR A 91 21.26 1.46 14.52
N SER A 92 21.86 1.43 13.33
CA SER A 92 21.36 0.62 12.20
C SER A 92 21.37 -0.89 12.50
N ALA A 93 22.36 -1.36 13.26
CA ALA A 93 22.46 -2.76 13.68
C ALA A 93 21.32 -3.16 14.62
N HIS A 94 21.05 -2.35 15.67
CA HIS A 94 19.93 -2.62 16.58
C HIS A 94 18.59 -2.46 15.88
N ARG A 95 18.46 -1.46 14.99
CA ARG A 95 17.27 -1.26 14.16
C ARG A 95 16.91 -2.51 13.36
N LYS A 96 17.88 -3.12 12.67
CA LYS A 96 17.67 -4.36 11.91
C LYS A 96 17.20 -5.51 12.80
N THR A 97 17.82 -5.68 13.96
CA THR A 97 17.45 -6.73 14.93
C THR A 97 16.03 -6.54 15.45
N ILE A 98 15.67 -5.32 15.86
CA ILE A 98 14.33 -5.00 16.34
C ILE A 98 13.30 -5.16 15.22
N TYR A 99 13.59 -4.69 14.01
CA TYR A 99 12.70 -4.86 12.86
C TYR A 99 12.38 -6.34 12.59
N LYS A 100 13.37 -7.23 12.68
CA LYS A 100 13.16 -8.68 12.55
C LYS A 100 12.22 -9.23 13.64
N LYS A 101 12.37 -8.76 14.89
CA LYS A 101 11.47 -9.14 16.00
C LYS A 101 10.06 -8.61 15.78
N LEU A 102 9.92 -7.37 15.33
CA LEU A 102 8.61 -6.78 15.00
C LEU A 102 7.94 -7.54 13.86
N LYS A 103 8.67 -7.92 12.81
CA LYS A 103 8.13 -8.76 11.73
C LYS A 103 7.62 -10.10 12.24
N ALA A 104 8.39 -10.76 13.11
CA ALA A 104 7.96 -12.01 13.74
C ALA A 104 6.75 -11.83 14.69
N ALA A 105 6.58 -10.63 15.25
CA ALA A 105 5.41 -10.28 16.04
C ALA A 105 4.16 -10.04 15.18
N MET A 106 4.31 -9.49 13.97
CA MET A 106 3.17 -9.25 13.08
C MET A 106 2.71 -10.54 12.38
N TYR A 107 3.64 -11.38 11.94
CA TYR A 107 3.35 -12.50 11.05
C TYR A 107 3.67 -13.87 11.68
N VAL A 108 2.87 -14.87 11.33
CA VAL A 108 3.22 -16.29 11.53
C VAL A 108 4.22 -16.75 10.44
N VAL A 109 4.78 -17.96 10.60
CA VAL A 109 5.80 -18.50 9.68
C VAL A 109 5.26 -18.65 8.25
N THR A 110 3.96 -18.91 8.09
CA THR A 110 3.27 -19.00 6.80
C THR A 110 3.07 -17.65 6.11
N GLY A 111 3.44 -16.54 6.76
CA GLY A 111 3.31 -15.19 6.20
C GLY A 111 1.97 -14.51 6.47
N GLU A 112 1.03 -15.19 7.11
CA GLU A 112 -0.26 -14.62 7.53
C GLU A 112 -0.10 -13.72 8.77
N LEU A 113 -1.01 -12.77 8.96
CA LEU A 113 -1.01 -11.96 10.18
C LEU A 113 -1.41 -12.79 11.39
N ARG A 114 -0.72 -12.55 12.51
CA ARG A 114 -1.13 -13.08 13.81
C ARG A 114 -2.46 -12.46 14.23
N ASN A 115 -3.21 -13.19 15.05
CA ASN A 115 -4.37 -12.61 15.72
C ASN A 115 -3.95 -11.44 16.64
N PRO A 116 -4.85 -10.49 16.94
CA PRO A 116 -4.54 -9.30 17.74
C PRO A 116 -3.86 -9.57 19.08
N LYS A 117 -4.30 -10.61 19.79
CA LYS A 117 -3.80 -10.94 21.13
C LYS A 117 -2.34 -11.35 21.08
N ASP A 118 -2.00 -12.27 20.18
CA ASP A 118 -0.62 -12.74 20.00
C ASP A 118 0.25 -11.63 19.42
N MET A 119 -0.25 -10.88 18.42
CA MET A 119 0.48 -9.76 17.84
C MET A 119 0.89 -8.73 18.90
N ALA A 120 -0.02 -8.36 19.80
CA ALA A 120 0.26 -7.44 20.90
C ALA A 120 1.27 -8.02 21.91
N ALA A 121 1.12 -9.29 22.28
CA ALA A 121 2.03 -9.95 23.22
C ALA A 121 3.47 -10.01 22.70
N TYR A 122 3.65 -10.40 21.43
CA TYR A 122 4.98 -10.48 20.81
C TYR A 122 5.57 -9.08 20.55
N LEU A 123 4.74 -8.10 20.19
CA LEU A 123 5.24 -6.72 20.04
C LEU A 123 5.73 -6.18 21.38
N ARG A 124 4.98 -6.38 22.48
CA ARG A 124 5.43 -6.04 23.84
C ARG A 124 6.78 -6.65 24.16
N ALA A 125 6.94 -7.96 23.94
CA ALA A 125 8.21 -8.64 24.17
C ALA A 125 9.36 -8.06 23.31
N ALA A 126 9.09 -7.69 22.06
CA ALA A 126 10.09 -7.10 21.17
C ALA A 126 10.55 -5.71 21.65
N VAL A 127 9.62 -4.85 22.07
CA VAL A 127 9.92 -3.48 22.50
C VAL A 127 10.50 -3.42 23.92
N SER A 128 10.10 -4.32 24.82
CA SER A 128 10.67 -4.41 26.17
C SER A 128 12.16 -4.80 26.16
N ALA A 129 12.64 -5.42 25.08
CA ALA A 129 14.06 -5.76 24.91
C ALA A 129 14.92 -4.56 24.46
N VAL A 130 14.31 -3.40 24.14
CA VAL A 130 15.03 -2.20 23.72
C VAL A 130 15.49 -1.41 24.95
N LYS A 131 16.79 -1.12 25.06
CA LYS A 131 17.30 -0.32 26.16
C LYS A 131 17.00 1.16 25.91
N PRO A 132 16.73 1.98 26.95
CA PRO A 132 16.55 3.42 26.80
C PRO A 132 17.73 4.11 26.10
N THR A 133 18.94 3.61 26.29
CA THR A 133 20.16 4.12 25.64
C THR A 133 20.14 3.96 24.11
N ASP A 134 19.41 2.97 23.59
CA ASP A 134 19.33 2.63 22.17
C ASP A 134 18.28 3.45 21.40
N VAL A 135 17.46 4.23 22.09
CA VAL A 135 16.36 5.03 21.52
C VAL A 135 16.82 6.46 21.23
N SER A 136 16.44 7.00 20.07
CA SER A 136 16.85 8.34 19.58
C SER A 136 15.96 9.48 20.09
N CYS A 137 14.77 9.16 20.58
CA CYS A 137 13.78 10.11 21.07
C CYS A 137 13.68 10.14 22.60
N SER A 138 12.82 11.02 23.12
CA SER A 138 12.50 11.07 24.55
C SER A 138 11.79 9.80 25.03
N HIS A 139 11.85 9.53 26.34
CA HIS A 139 11.13 8.40 26.94
C HIS A 139 9.61 8.51 26.76
N ALA A 140 9.06 9.72 26.88
CA ALA A 140 7.64 9.98 26.65
C ALA A 140 7.21 9.71 25.20
N GLU A 141 8.02 10.14 24.23
CA GLU A 141 7.74 9.91 22.80
C GLU A 141 7.82 8.42 22.43
N TRP A 142 8.81 7.71 22.98
CA TRP A 142 8.93 6.26 22.80
C TRP A 142 7.72 5.52 23.35
N ASN A 143 7.35 5.78 24.61
CA ASN A 143 6.21 5.12 25.24
C ASN A 143 4.90 5.47 24.52
N GLY A 144 4.69 6.74 24.13
CA GLY A 144 3.51 7.15 23.37
C GLY A 144 3.42 6.43 22.01
N CYS A 145 4.54 6.25 21.32
CA CYS A 145 4.59 5.51 20.07
C CYS A 145 4.26 4.02 20.27
N VAL A 146 4.85 3.37 21.27
CA VAL A 146 4.58 1.95 21.57
C VAL A 146 3.12 1.74 21.97
N GLU A 147 2.61 2.52 22.91
CA GLU A 147 1.25 2.39 23.45
C GLU A 147 0.17 2.66 22.41
N SER A 148 0.36 3.67 21.56
CA SER A 148 -0.60 3.95 20.48
C SER A 148 -0.70 2.80 19.47
N ASN A 149 0.43 2.21 19.07
CA ASN A 149 0.44 1.06 18.17
C ASN A 149 -0.11 -0.21 18.84
N LEU A 150 0.20 -0.45 20.12
CA LEU A 150 -0.39 -1.57 20.87
C LEU A 150 -1.91 -1.47 20.95
N LYS A 151 -2.45 -0.30 21.32
CA LYS A 151 -3.90 -0.07 21.35
C LYS A 151 -4.54 -0.29 19.98
N GLN A 152 -3.86 0.10 18.90
CA GLN A 152 -4.35 -0.11 17.54
C GLN A 152 -4.41 -1.61 17.19
N ILE A 153 -3.38 -2.38 17.56
CA ILE A 153 -3.32 -3.83 17.37
C ILE A 153 -4.43 -4.53 18.17
N GLU A 154 -4.57 -4.21 19.45
CA GLU A 154 -5.53 -4.86 20.35
C GLU A 154 -6.98 -4.65 19.92
N ARG A 155 -7.27 -3.52 19.26
CA ARG A 155 -8.57 -3.22 18.64
C ARG A 155 -8.79 -3.94 17.30
N GLY A 156 -7.87 -4.79 16.86
CA GLY A 156 -7.93 -5.45 15.55
C GLY A 156 -7.68 -4.51 14.37
N GLY A 157 -7.02 -3.37 14.60
CA GLY A 157 -6.79 -2.34 13.58
C GLY A 157 -5.89 -2.79 12.43
N LEU A 158 -5.06 -3.82 12.64
CA LEU A 158 -4.19 -4.41 11.61
C LEU A 158 -4.73 -5.75 11.10
N PHE A 159 -5.56 -6.44 11.89
CA PHE A 159 -5.94 -7.81 11.63
C PHE A 159 -7.01 -7.91 10.54
N ALA A 160 -6.74 -8.74 9.53
CA ALA A 160 -7.70 -9.22 8.55
C ALA A 160 -7.78 -10.75 8.67
N GLU A 161 -8.99 -11.30 8.76
CA GLU A 161 -9.24 -12.71 9.05
C GLU A 161 -8.74 -13.62 7.91
N GLN A 162 -8.97 -13.19 6.67
CA GLN A 162 -8.45 -13.83 5.46
C GLN A 162 -7.40 -12.91 4.82
N ASN A 163 -6.19 -12.90 5.39
CA ASN A 163 -5.08 -12.04 4.93
C ASN A 163 -4.14 -12.71 3.92
N SER A 164 -4.53 -13.87 3.40
CA SER A 164 -3.85 -14.54 2.30
C SER A 164 -4.82 -14.74 1.14
N TYR A 165 -4.35 -14.48 -0.06
CA TYR A 165 -5.09 -14.61 -1.31
C TYR A 165 -4.41 -15.67 -2.17
N GLU A 166 -5.20 -16.57 -2.74
CA GLU A 166 -4.69 -17.62 -3.62
C GLU A 166 -5.42 -17.54 -4.96
N GLU A 167 -4.65 -17.41 -6.04
CA GLU A 167 -5.17 -17.39 -7.41
C GLU A 167 -4.12 -17.98 -8.34
N ALA A 168 -4.55 -18.79 -9.32
CA ALA A 168 -3.67 -19.45 -10.28
C ALA A 168 -2.53 -20.29 -9.66
N GLY A 169 -2.71 -20.80 -8.43
CA GLY A 169 -1.69 -21.58 -7.69
C GLY A 169 -0.62 -20.72 -7.00
N GLU A 170 -0.77 -19.39 -7.04
CA GLU A 170 0.10 -18.45 -6.35
C GLU A 170 -0.59 -17.95 -5.07
N LYS A 171 0.11 -18.03 -3.93
CA LYS A 171 -0.37 -17.52 -2.64
C LYS A 171 0.31 -16.19 -2.31
N VAL A 172 -0.48 -15.15 -2.08
CA VAL A 172 -0.05 -13.79 -1.74
C VAL A 172 -0.54 -13.41 -0.36
N SER A 173 0.34 -12.85 0.47
CA SER A 173 -0.12 -12.14 1.68
C SER A 173 -0.72 -10.79 1.26
N VAL A 174 -2.02 -10.62 1.44
CA VAL A 174 -2.77 -9.40 1.05
C VAL A 174 -2.25 -8.16 1.78
N VAL A 175 -1.76 -8.35 3.00
CA VAL A 175 -1.14 -7.29 3.82
C VAL A 175 0.37 -7.46 3.85
N SER A 176 0.99 -7.57 2.67
CA SER A 176 2.44 -7.69 2.53
C SER A 176 3.11 -6.31 2.58
N THR A 177 4.11 -6.21 3.45
CA THR A 177 4.77 -4.98 3.87
C THR A 177 5.61 -4.22 2.82
N SER A 178 5.60 -4.57 1.53
CA SER A 178 6.62 -4.00 0.62
C SER A 178 6.23 -3.84 -0.84
N GLN A 179 5.00 -4.16 -1.26
CA GLN A 179 4.70 -4.13 -2.68
C GLN A 179 4.69 -2.69 -3.23
N LEU A 180 4.01 -1.77 -2.56
CA LEU A 180 4.03 -0.35 -2.91
C LEU A 180 5.41 0.28 -2.71
N GLU A 181 6.17 -0.10 -1.66
CA GLU A 181 7.52 0.44 -1.44
C GLU A 181 8.51 0.05 -2.56
N GLY A 182 8.41 -1.18 -3.06
CA GLY A 182 9.18 -1.63 -4.22
C GLY A 182 8.81 -0.84 -5.48
N PHE A 183 7.51 -0.60 -5.68
CA PHE A 183 7.01 0.21 -6.78
C PHE A 183 7.48 1.67 -6.69
N HIS A 184 7.35 2.30 -5.52
CA HIS A 184 7.84 3.65 -5.24
C HIS A 184 9.35 3.77 -5.45
N SER A 185 10.13 2.78 -5.02
CA SER A 185 11.59 2.75 -5.23
C SER A 185 11.96 2.68 -6.71
N ALA A 186 11.27 1.83 -7.47
CA ALA A 186 11.48 1.71 -8.91
C ALA A 186 11.07 2.99 -9.65
N LEU A 187 9.93 3.57 -9.28
CA LEU A 187 9.46 4.84 -9.82
C LEU A 187 10.45 5.97 -9.53
N LYS A 188 10.91 6.11 -8.28
CA LYS A 188 11.89 7.11 -7.86
C LYS A 188 13.18 7.03 -8.69
N ARG A 189 13.66 5.81 -8.95
CA ARG A 189 14.84 5.60 -9.81
C ARG A 189 14.58 6.08 -11.24
N LEU A 190 13.39 5.84 -11.76
CA LEU A 190 13.01 6.19 -13.12
C LEU A 190 12.74 7.70 -13.31
N VAL A 191 12.12 8.37 -12.33
CA VAL A 191 11.82 9.83 -12.36
C VAL A 191 12.92 10.71 -11.76
N SER A 192 14.00 10.12 -11.23
CA SER A 192 15.16 10.87 -10.72
C SER A 192 15.88 11.72 -11.79
N ARG A 193 15.53 11.51 -13.06
CA ARG A 193 16.02 12.28 -14.20
C ARG A 193 15.14 13.51 -14.38
N SER A 194 15.74 14.69 -14.56
CA SER A 194 14.99 15.91 -14.83
C SER A 194 14.26 15.76 -16.17
N VAL A 195 12.96 15.51 -16.11
CA VAL A 195 12.04 15.45 -17.25
C VAL A 195 10.91 16.45 -17.01
N ALA A 196 10.34 16.97 -18.10
CA ALA A 196 9.12 17.76 -18.00
C ALA A 196 7.99 16.91 -17.37
N ALA A 197 7.14 17.54 -16.57
CA ALA A 197 6.19 16.80 -15.72
C ALA A 197 5.15 16.00 -16.53
N ASP A 198 4.80 16.47 -17.73
CA ASP A 198 3.96 15.79 -18.71
C ASP A 198 4.63 14.51 -19.23
N VAL A 199 5.92 14.60 -19.57
CA VAL A 199 6.72 13.42 -19.94
C VAL A 199 6.82 12.46 -18.76
N GLY A 200 7.05 12.95 -17.54
CA GLY A 200 7.10 12.14 -16.33
C GLY A 200 5.82 11.35 -16.08
N LEU A 201 4.65 11.98 -16.27
CA LEU A 201 3.35 11.31 -16.16
C LEU A 201 3.16 10.21 -17.21
N ARG A 202 3.60 10.44 -18.45
CA ARG A 202 3.51 9.40 -19.50
C ARG A 202 4.42 8.23 -19.22
N ILE A 203 5.62 8.47 -18.67
CA ILE A 203 6.50 7.38 -18.27
C ILE A 203 5.89 6.60 -17.09
N LEU A 204 5.27 7.28 -16.13
CA LEU A 204 4.52 6.63 -15.05
C LEU A 204 3.40 5.73 -15.58
N ASP A 205 2.61 6.21 -16.54
CA ASP A 205 1.51 5.43 -17.15
C ASP A 205 2.02 4.15 -17.82
N VAL A 206 3.10 4.26 -18.61
CA VAL A 206 3.73 3.09 -19.25
C VAL A 206 4.29 2.13 -18.21
N PHE A 207 4.89 2.65 -17.14
CA PHE A 207 5.43 1.82 -16.06
C PHE A 207 4.36 1.07 -15.28
N ILE A 208 3.23 1.72 -14.97
CA ILE A 208 2.05 1.08 -14.34
C ILE A 208 1.51 -0.02 -15.26
N LEU A 209 1.37 0.28 -16.54
CA LEU A 209 0.84 -0.66 -17.52
C LEU A 209 1.72 -1.92 -17.64
N ASP A 210 3.03 -1.75 -17.81
CA ASP A 210 3.99 -2.85 -17.85
C ASP A 210 3.97 -3.67 -16.53
N HIS A 211 3.93 -3.00 -15.38
CA HIS A 211 3.81 -3.67 -14.08
C HIS A 211 2.52 -4.50 -13.99
N ASN A 212 1.38 -3.92 -14.37
CA ASN A 212 0.08 -4.59 -14.30
C ASN A 212 -0.01 -5.79 -15.24
N LEU A 213 0.59 -5.71 -16.44
CA LEU A 213 0.66 -6.82 -17.38
C LEU A 213 1.56 -7.96 -16.86
N ARG A 214 2.69 -7.63 -16.23
CA ARG A 214 3.59 -8.62 -15.60
C ARG A 214 2.96 -9.27 -14.38
N VAL A 215 2.23 -8.52 -13.56
CA VAL A 215 1.45 -9.08 -12.46
C VAL A 215 0.31 -9.94 -13.01
N GLY A 216 -0.56 -9.38 -13.85
CA GLY A 216 -1.73 -10.07 -14.36
C GLY A 216 -1.41 -11.33 -15.16
N ALA A 217 -0.28 -11.39 -15.88
CA ALA A 217 0.17 -12.61 -16.54
C ALA A 217 0.42 -13.77 -15.57
N ARG A 218 0.95 -13.48 -14.37
CA ARG A 218 1.22 -14.50 -13.35
C ARG A 218 -0.07 -15.09 -12.77
N TYR A 219 -1.13 -14.29 -12.72
CA TYR A 219 -2.41 -14.68 -12.11
C TYR A 219 -3.54 -14.93 -13.13
N GLY A 220 -3.26 -14.85 -14.44
CA GLY A 220 -4.28 -15.04 -15.47
C GLY A 220 -5.31 -13.89 -15.58
N ARG A 221 -5.02 -12.71 -15.04
CA ARG A 221 -5.91 -11.52 -15.07
C ARG A 221 -5.68 -10.57 -16.24
N ASN A 222 -4.74 -10.89 -17.13
CA ASN A 222 -4.57 -10.06 -18.32
C ASN A 222 -5.80 -10.18 -19.22
N PRO A 223 -6.32 -9.07 -19.76
CA PRO A 223 -7.41 -9.14 -20.73
C PRO A 223 -6.99 -9.93 -21.95
N ALA A 224 -7.94 -10.61 -22.60
CA ALA A 224 -7.68 -11.26 -23.87
C ALA A 224 -7.40 -10.17 -24.93
N PHE A 225 -6.16 -10.12 -25.41
CA PHE A 225 -5.77 -9.16 -26.44
C PHE A 225 -6.24 -9.56 -27.85
N HIS A 226 -6.81 -10.76 -28.01
CA HIS A 226 -7.29 -11.31 -29.29
C HIS A 226 -6.30 -11.03 -30.44
N HIS A 227 -6.74 -10.37 -31.51
CA HIS A 227 -5.93 -10.02 -32.69
C HIS A 227 -5.22 -8.67 -32.58
N ALA A 228 -5.41 -7.94 -31.47
CA ALA A 228 -4.80 -6.64 -31.28
C ALA A 228 -3.43 -6.80 -30.61
N ASP A 229 -2.39 -6.76 -31.43
CA ASP A 229 -1.02 -6.63 -30.93
C ASP A 229 -0.89 -5.33 -30.13
N PHE A 230 -0.38 -5.44 -28.90
CA PHE A 230 -0.16 -4.33 -27.99
C PHE A 230 0.76 -3.26 -28.58
N VAL A 231 1.75 -3.67 -29.38
CA VAL A 231 2.63 -2.76 -30.13
C VAL A 231 1.83 -1.97 -31.16
N THR A 232 0.86 -2.61 -31.82
CA THR A 232 -0.06 -1.96 -32.77
C THR A 232 -1.00 -0.98 -32.06
N ILE A 233 -1.58 -1.33 -30.90
CA ILE A 233 -2.40 -0.40 -30.09
C ILE A 233 -1.55 0.80 -29.64
N ALA A 234 -0.37 0.56 -29.08
CA ALA A 234 0.54 1.62 -28.61
C ALA A 234 1.01 2.52 -29.75
N ARG A 235 1.32 1.96 -30.93
CA ARG A 235 1.65 2.72 -32.14
C ARG A 235 0.48 3.54 -32.64
N SER A 236 -0.72 2.97 -32.71
CA SER A 236 -1.93 3.72 -33.09
C SER A 236 -2.20 4.87 -32.13
N ALA A 237 -2.07 4.67 -30.82
CA ALA A 237 -2.21 5.74 -29.82
C ALA A 237 -1.16 6.86 -29.99
N LEU A 238 0.07 6.52 -30.37
CA LEU A 238 1.13 7.49 -30.67
C LEU A 238 0.88 8.26 -31.98
N VAL A 239 0.26 7.62 -32.96
CA VAL A 239 -0.08 8.22 -34.27
C VAL A 239 -1.34 9.09 -34.18
N CYS A 240 -2.29 8.76 -33.31
CA CYS A 240 -3.53 9.52 -33.05
C CYS A 240 -3.33 10.81 -32.22
N ARG A 241 -2.15 11.45 -32.29
CA ARG A 241 -1.87 12.75 -31.66
C ARG A 241 -2.98 13.75 -31.99
N GLY A 242 -3.79 14.11 -30.98
CA GLY A 242 -4.82 15.16 -31.09
C GLY A 242 -6.21 14.79 -30.54
N ILE A 243 -6.47 13.50 -30.26
CA ILE A 243 -7.79 13.05 -29.75
C ILE A 243 -7.61 12.11 -28.54
N LEU A 244 -6.75 12.48 -27.60
CA LEU A 244 -6.87 11.91 -26.26
C LEU A 244 -7.72 12.90 -25.48
N ALA A 245 -8.93 12.48 -25.09
CA ALA A 245 -9.70 13.22 -24.11
C ALA A 245 -8.79 13.48 -22.91
N GLU A 246 -8.77 14.72 -22.44
CA GLU A 246 -8.29 14.98 -21.09
C GLU A 246 -9.03 14.00 -20.18
N SER A 247 -8.27 13.23 -19.40
CA SER A 247 -8.83 12.32 -18.40
C SER A 247 -9.94 13.06 -17.63
N PRO A 248 -11.05 12.39 -17.27
CA PRO A 248 -11.98 12.97 -16.32
C PRO A 248 -11.27 13.40 -15.04
#